data_AF-A0AAU9H388-F1
#
_entry.id   AF-A0AAU9H388-F1
#
_cell.length_a   1.000
_cell.length_b   1.000
_cell.length_c   1.000
_cell.angle_alpha   90.00
_cell.angle_beta   90.00
_cell.angle_gamma   90.00
#
_symmetry.space_group_name_H-M   'P 1'
#
loop_
_entity.id
_entity.type
_entity.pdbx_description
1 polymer ?
#
loop_
_entity_poly.entity_id
_entity_poly.type
_entity_poly.pdbx_seq_one_letter_code
_entity_poly.pdbx_strand_id
1 'polypeptide(L)'
;MKQLDGHDKDKETKGEIQEIYYEHKGNYGYRRITLELRNRGFVVNQKKVQRLMKLLGLSSQIRRKHKYSSYQGEVGKKADNPYPTAV
;
A
#
# COMPACT_ATOMS: atom_id res chain seq x y z
N MET A 1 -3.61 29.48 14.74
CA MET A 1 -2.30 28.86 14.44
C MET A 1 -1.67 29.62 13.30
N LYS A 2 -0.46 30.14 13.48
CA LYS A 2 0.20 31.07 12.56
C LYS A 2 0.70 30.32 11.32
N GLN A 3 0.02 30.46 10.19
CA GLN A 3 0.54 29.99 8.92
C GLN A 3 1.69 30.93 8.54
N LEU A 4 2.91 30.43 8.59
CA LEU A 4 4.06 31.14 8.05
C LEU A 4 3.99 30.96 6.54
N ASP A 5 3.47 31.99 5.89
CA ASP A 5 3.63 32.21 4.46
C ASP A 5 5.14 32.22 4.15
N GLY A 6 5.59 31.26 3.36
CA GLY A 6 7.02 31.02 3.20
C GLY A 6 7.29 29.71 2.50
N HIS A 7 7.22 29.76 1.17
CA HIS A 7 7.74 28.80 0.19
C HIS A 7 7.80 27.33 0.65
N ASP A 8 6.94 26.48 0.10
CA ASP A 8 6.94 25.04 0.36
C ASP A 8 8.30 24.44 -0.05
N LYS A 9 9.22 24.34 0.92
CA LYS A 9 10.58 23.81 0.75
C LYS A 9 10.58 22.36 0.25
N ASP A 10 9.45 21.68 0.42
CA ASP A 10 9.26 20.30 0.01
C ASP A 10 8.57 20.19 -1.36
N LYS A 11 8.31 21.29 -2.07
CA LYS A 11 7.59 21.30 -3.36
C LYS A 11 8.25 20.41 -4.42
N GLU A 12 9.56 20.52 -4.59
CA GLU A 12 10.33 19.69 -5.52
C GLU A 12 10.24 18.21 -5.13
N THR A 13 10.51 17.88 -3.86
CA THR A 13 10.43 16.49 -3.38
C THR A 13 9.01 15.92 -3.49
N LYS A 14 7.97 16.73 -3.29
CA LYS A 14 6.57 16.34 -3.48
C LYS A 14 6.25 16.03 -4.93
N GLY A 15 6.79 16.81 -5.87
CA GLY A 15 6.69 16.55 -7.31
C GLY A 15 7.26 15.18 -7.68
N GLU A 16 8.48 14.89 -7.24
CA GLU A 16 9.13 13.62 -7.60
C GLU A 16 8.47 12.41 -6.92
N ILE A 17 7.99 12.59 -5.69
CA ILE A 17 7.19 11.55 -5.03
C ILE A 17 5.93 11.23 -5.85
N GLN A 18 5.25 12.25 -6.39
CA GLN A 18 4.05 12.05 -7.22
C GLN A 18 4.42 11.38 -8.54
N GLU A 19 5.46 11.84 -9.22
CA GLU A 19 5.89 11.27 -10.50
C GLU A 19 6.23 9.79 -10.36
N ILE A 20 7.10 9.43 -9.41
CA ILE A 20 7.47 8.03 -9.12
C ILE A 20 6.22 7.21 -8.76
N TYR A 21 5.30 7.78 -7.98
CA TYR A 21 4.08 7.09 -7.58
C TYR A 21 3.20 6.75 -8.79
N TYR A 22 2.98 7.70 -9.71
CA TYR A 22 2.15 7.49 -10.90
C TYR A 22 2.82 6.60 -11.94
N GLU A 23 4.14 6.74 -12.15
CA GLU A 23 4.94 5.86 -13.00
C GLU A 23 4.76 4.39 -12.60
N HIS A 24 4.75 4.13 -11.29
CA HIS A 24 4.57 2.79 -10.72
C HIS A 24 3.11 2.42 -10.45
N LYS A 25 2.15 3.17 -11.00
CA LYS A 25 0.70 2.94 -10.88
C LYS A 25 0.21 2.85 -9.43
N GLY A 26 0.84 3.57 -8.51
CA GLY A 26 0.51 3.58 -7.09
C GLY A 26 0.91 2.32 -6.31
N ASN A 27 1.65 1.39 -6.91
CA ASN A 27 2.13 0.18 -6.22
C ASN A 27 3.25 0.45 -5.22
N TYR A 28 3.89 1.63 -5.31
CA TYR A 28 5.04 1.96 -4.48
C TYR A 28 4.60 2.73 -3.23
N GLY A 29 4.92 2.16 -2.07
CA GLY A 29 4.88 2.86 -0.79
C GLY A 29 6.16 3.63 -0.49
N TYR A 30 6.18 4.36 0.63
CA TYR A 30 7.28 5.25 1.00
C TYR A 30 8.66 4.60 0.98
N ARG A 31 8.76 3.30 1.32
CA ARG A 31 10.02 2.55 1.27
C ARG A 31 10.58 2.45 -0.15
N ARG A 32 9.75 2.06 -1.13
CA ARG A 32 10.17 1.93 -2.53
C ARG A 32 10.40 3.30 -3.16
N ILE A 33 9.54 4.27 -2.85
CA ILE A 33 9.73 5.66 -3.31
C ILE A 33 11.03 6.25 -2.77
N THR A 34 11.39 5.99 -1.50
CA THR A 34 12.68 6.47 -0.95
C THR A 34 13.87 5.87 -1.70
N LEU A 35 13.79 4.60 -2.10
CA LEU A 35 14.84 3.96 -2.89
C LEU A 35 14.95 4.59 -4.28
N GLU A 36 13.84 4.82 -4.95
CA GLU A 36 13.83 5.49 -6.27
C GLU A 36 14.32 6.93 -6.20
N LEU A 37 13.91 7.68 -5.17
CA LEU A 37 14.44 9.02 -4.93
C LEU A 37 15.97 8.99 -4.78
N ARG A 38 16.51 8.01 -4.06
CA ARG A 38 17.97 7.84 -3.93
C ARG A 38 18.62 7.49 -5.27
N ASN A 39 17.99 6.66 -6.10
CA ASN A 39 18.48 6.34 -7.45
C ASN A 39 18.54 7.59 -8.35
N ARG A 40 17.58 8.50 -8.18
CA ARG A 40 17.52 9.80 -8.88
C ARG A 40 18.40 10.88 -8.25
N GLY A 41 19.19 10.55 -7.22
CA GLY A 41 20.13 11.47 -6.57
C GLY A 41 19.56 12.26 -5.39
N PHE A 42 18.30 12.06 -5.01
CA PHE A 42 17.69 12.72 -3.86
C PHE A 42 18.05 12.00 -2.55
N VAL A 43 18.81 12.67 -1.68
CA VAL A 43 19.14 12.16 -0.34
C VAL A 43 18.08 12.64 0.67
N VAL A 44 16.96 11.92 0.72
CA VAL A 44 15.83 12.24 1.61
C VAL A 44 15.60 11.14 2.62
N ASN A 45 15.38 11.50 3.89
CA ASN A 45 15.05 10.54 4.93
C ASN A 45 13.68 9.88 4.67
N GLN A 46 13.60 8.55 4.79
CA GLN A 46 12.36 7.78 4.65
C GLN A 46 11.18 8.30 5.50
N LYS A 47 11.44 8.83 6.70
CA LYS A 47 10.40 9.41 7.57
C LYS A 47 9.79 10.67 6.95
N LYS A 48 10.61 11.48 6.28
CA LYS A 48 10.17 12.69 5.56
C LYS A 48 9.32 12.30 4.35
N VAL A 49 9.77 11.32 3.56
CA VAL A 49 8.98 10.77 2.44
C VAL A 49 7.63 10.25 2.91
N GLN A 50 7.59 9.48 4.00
CA GLN A 50 6.34 8.97 4.57
C GLN A 50 5.39 10.10 5.00
N ARG A 51 5.91 11.16 5.64
CA ARG A 51 5.12 12.33 6.02
C ARG A 51 4.56 13.05 4.79
N LEU A 52 5.38 13.26 3.77
CA LEU A 52 4.99 13.93 2.53
C LEU A 52 3.92 13.14 1.77
N MET A 53 4.08 11.83 1.63
CA MET A 53 3.05 10.98 1.03
C MET A 53 1.71 11.11 1.76
N LYS A 54 1.72 11.10 3.10
CA LYS A 54 0.49 11.29 3.90
C LYS A 54 -0.17 12.65 3.65
N LEU A 55 0.62 13.72 3.60
CA LEU A 55 0.12 15.07 3.30
C LEU A 55 -0.48 15.17 1.89
N LEU A 56 0.06 14.41 0.93
CA LEU A 56 -0.43 14.32 -0.44
C LEU A 56 -1.60 13.32 -0.61
N GLY A 57 -2.00 12.60 0.45
CA GLY A 57 -3.02 11.55 0.37
C GLY A 57 -2.59 10.31 -0.43
N LEU A 58 -1.30 10.13 -0.67
CA LEU A 58 -0.76 9.00 -1.42
C LEU A 58 -0.54 7.80 -0.51
N SER A 59 -0.99 6.62 -0.96
CA SER A 59 -0.77 5.36 -0.26
C SER A 59 -0.51 4.24 -1.25
N SER A 60 0.35 3.29 -0.86
CA SER A 60 0.63 2.12 -1.69
C SER A 60 -0.64 1.30 -1.87
N GLN A 61 -0.95 0.92 -3.11
CA GLN A 61 -1.97 -0.09 -3.39
C GLN A 61 -1.49 -1.45 -2.89
N ILE A 62 -1.99 -1.87 -1.74
CA ILE A 62 -1.70 -3.18 -1.16
C ILE A 62 -2.80 -4.15 -1.61
N ARG A 63 -2.43 -5.16 -2.40
CA ARG A 63 -3.34 -6.26 -2.71
C ARG A 63 -3.64 -7.03 -1.42
N ARG A 64 -4.92 -7.15 -1.06
CA ARG A 64 -5.32 -8.02 0.05
C ARG A 64 -4.92 -9.46 -0.30
N LYS A 65 -4.13 -10.10 0.57
CA LYS A 65 -3.84 -11.53 0.44
C LYS A 65 -5.15 -12.28 0.66
N HIS A 66 -5.55 -13.10 -0.30
CA HIS A 66 -6.69 -13.99 -0.11
C HIS A 66 -6.36 -15.01 0.98
N LYS A 67 -7.35 -15.29 1.84
CA LYS A 67 -7.26 -16.44 2.74
C LYS A 67 -7.23 -17.70 1.89
N TYR A 68 -6.34 -18.63 2.23
CA TYR A 68 -6.29 -19.93 1.58
C TYR A 68 -7.61 -20.67 1.83
N SER A 69 -8.18 -21.24 0.78
CA SER A 69 -9.34 -22.13 0.85
C SER A 69 -9.09 -23.32 -0.08
N SER A 70 -8.75 -24.47 0.49
CA SER A 70 -8.60 -25.73 -0.24
C SER A 70 -9.94 -26.41 -0.50
N TYR A 71 -10.94 -26.19 0.36
CA TYR A 71 -12.27 -26.76 0.24
C TYR A 71 -12.95 -26.27 -1.04
N GLN A 72 -13.19 -27.20 -1.96
CA GLN A 72 -13.84 -26.94 -3.25
C GLN A 72 -15.38 -27.02 -3.18
N GLY A 73 -15.94 -27.11 -1.96
CA GLY A 73 -17.33 -27.49 -1.75
C GLY A 73 -17.48 -28.99 -1.49
N GLU A 74 -18.73 -29.45 -1.37
CA GLU A 74 -19.01 -30.89 -1.31
C GLU A 74 -18.83 -31.47 -2.72
N VAL A 75 -17.75 -32.23 -2.90
CA VAL A 75 -17.47 -32.90 -4.17
C VAL A 75 -17.95 -34.35 -4.04
N GLY A 76 -18.98 -34.72 -4.82
CA GLY A 76 -19.57 -36.06 -4.82
C GLY A 76 -20.77 -36.25 -3.89
N LYS A 77 -21.48 -37.38 -4.04
CA LYS A 77 -22.57 -37.77 -3.14
C LYS A 77 -21.99 -38.34 -1.85
N LYS A 78 -22.28 -37.71 -0.72
CA LYS A 78 -21.97 -38.27 0.61
C LYS A 78 -22.93 -39.42 0.90
N ALA A 79 -22.42 -40.47 1.54
CA ALA A 79 -23.28 -41.52 2.10
C ALA A 79 -24.07 -40.95 3.28
N ASP A 80 -25.30 -41.43 3.46
CA ASP A 80 -26.13 -41.06 4.60
C ASP A 80 -25.44 -41.43 5.91
N ASN A 81 -25.49 -40.54 6.89
CA ASN A 81 -24.93 -40.80 8.21
C ASN A 81 -25.74 -41.94 8.87
N PRO A 82 -25.12 -43.09 9.20
CA PRO A 82 -25.84 -44.24 9.77
C PRO A 82 -26.31 -44.02 11.21
N TYR A 83 -25.93 -42.91 11.85
CA TYR A 83 -26.33 -42.59 13.22
C TYR A 83 -27.29 -41.39 13.23
N PRO A 84 -28.51 -41.53 13.78
CA PRO A 84 -29.37 -40.37 14.02
C PRO A 84 -28.73 -39.49 15.09
N THR A 85 -28.47 -38.23 14.76
CA THR A 85 -28.09 -37.22 15.75
C THR A 85 -29.29 -37.01 16.68
N ALA A 86 -29.15 -37.38 17.96
CA ALA A 86 -30.17 -37.10 18.97
C ALA A 86 -30.30 -35.57 19.12
N VAL A 87 -31.53 -35.07 18.91
CA VAL A 87 -31.92 -33.67 19.11
C VAL A 87 -32.22 -33.43 20.58
#